data_AF-A0AAD6SMK3-F1
#
_entry.id   AF-A0AAD6SMK3-F1
#
_cell.length_a   1.000
_cell.length_b   1.000
_cell.length_c   1.000
_cell.angle_alpha   90.00
_cell.angle_beta   90.00
_cell.angle_gamma   90.00
#
_symmetry.space_group_name_H-M   'P 1'
#
loop_
_entity.id
_entity.type
_entity.pdbx_description
1 polymer ?
#
loop_
_entity_poly.entity_id
_entity_poly.type
_entity_poly.pdbx_seq_one_letter_code
_entity_poly.pdbx_strand_id
1 'polypeptide(L)'
;MVPTPSSVPFIQHPPLRPLPTAPLLRTVAILFWRAHSISLYPWSQLTAFTGHSIFPHQCVDILTHACNLLYCNFDINVEHTNVPEISRRVTAPCLKTLILQIWFDFDLSWSFLDIFTLPAIQQLQVPEWLLQGDSVVDSLKSLISRSRCNVQKLELYITESNISPDLYPPCLSHRGELNVVDPFLVHLDE
;
A
#
# COMPACT_ATOMS: atom_id res chain seq x y z
N MET A 1 -33.93 26.78 -20.42
CA MET A 1 -34.18 25.33 -20.36
C MET A 1 -32.83 24.65 -20.17
N VAL A 2 -32.59 24.05 -19.00
CA VAL A 2 -31.34 23.34 -18.70
C VAL A 2 -31.51 21.88 -19.12
N PRO A 3 -30.65 21.31 -19.99
CA PRO A 3 -30.75 19.92 -20.37
C PRO A 3 -30.46 19.04 -19.14
N THR A 4 -31.39 18.15 -18.81
CA THR A 4 -31.20 17.12 -17.80
C THR A 4 -30.06 16.18 -18.21
N PRO A 5 -29.11 15.86 -17.31
CA PRO A 5 -28.02 14.95 -17.62
C PRO A 5 -28.59 13.58 -17.99
N SER A 6 -28.25 13.10 -19.20
CA SER A 6 -28.64 11.78 -19.65
C SER A 6 -28.03 10.74 -18.73
N SER A 7 -28.87 9.91 -18.12
CA SER A 7 -28.49 8.79 -17.27
C SER A 7 -27.64 7.80 -18.08
N VAL A 8 -26.32 7.84 -17.88
CA VAL A 8 -25.42 6.82 -18.42
C VAL A 8 -25.76 5.50 -17.70
N PRO A 9 -26.11 4.42 -18.42
CA PRO A 9 -26.43 3.15 -17.79
C PRO A 9 -25.18 2.61 -17.09
N PHE A 10 -25.30 2.31 -15.80
CA PHE A 10 -24.26 1.62 -15.04
C PHE A 10 -24.02 0.25 -15.68
N ILE A 11 -22.83 0.05 -16.24
CA ILE A 11 -22.41 -1.26 -16.75
C ILE A 11 -22.25 -2.19 -15.55
N GLN A 12 -23.19 -3.12 -15.38
CA GLN A 12 -23.07 -4.18 -14.39
C GLN A 12 -22.02 -5.17 -14.87
N HIS A 13 -20.85 -5.18 -14.24
CA HIS A 13 -19.85 -6.22 -14.47
C HIS A 13 -20.35 -7.55 -13.91
N PRO A 14 -20.18 -8.67 -14.64
CA PRO A 14 -20.55 -9.98 -14.14
C PRO A 14 -19.83 -10.28 -12.81
N PRO A 15 -20.49 -10.95 -11.86
CA PRO A 15 -19.85 -11.32 -10.60
C PRO A 15 -18.64 -12.20 -10.89
N LEU A 16 -17.51 -11.86 -10.26
CA LEU A 16 -16.31 -12.67 -10.32
C LEU A 16 -16.67 -14.06 -9.75
N ARG A 17 -16.44 -15.10 -10.55
CA ARG A 17 -16.59 -16.47 -10.07
C ARG A 17 -15.51 -16.71 -9.01
N PRO A 18 -15.85 -17.28 -7.85
CA PRO A 18 -14.85 -17.74 -6.90
C PRO A 18 -13.81 -18.60 -7.62
N LEU A 19 -12.54 -18.46 -7.25
CA LEU A 19 -11.43 -19.28 -7.75
C LEU A 19 -10.97 -20.29 -6.69
N PRO A 20 -11.85 -21.11 -6.08
CA PRO A 20 -11.48 -21.97 -4.95
C PRO A 20 -10.52 -23.10 -5.36
N THR A 21 -10.44 -23.42 -6.65
CA THR A 21 -9.67 -24.55 -7.20
C THR A 21 -8.52 -24.12 -8.09
N ALA A 22 -7.89 -22.98 -7.80
CA ALA A 22 -6.66 -22.58 -8.49
C ALA A 22 -5.41 -22.93 -7.63
N PRO A 23 -5.05 -24.21 -7.39
CA PRO A 23 -4.01 -24.62 -6.42
C PRO A 23 -2.58 -24.15 -6.78
N LEU A 24 -2.40 -23.62 -7.99
CA LEU A 24 -1.14 -23.07 -8.48
C LEU A 24 -1.14 -21.53 -8.46
N LEU A 25 -2.21 -20.89 -7.99
CA LEU A 25 -2.25 -19.45 -7.87
C LEU A 25 -1.31 -19.00 -6.74
N ARG A 26 -0.27 -18.26 -7.13
CA ARG A 26 0.77 -17.74 -6.23
C ARG A 26 0.83 -16.22 -6.24
N THR A 27 0.38 -15.60 -7.34
CA THR A 27 0.44 -14.15 -7.55
C THR A 27 -0.93 -13.63 -7.93
N VAL A 28 -1.34 -12.54 -7.29
CA VAL A 28 -2.59 -11.85 -7.59
C VAL A 28 -2.34 -10.35 -7.71
N ALA A 29 -2.89 -9.75 -8.75
CA ALA A 29 -2.95 -8.31 -8.93
C ALA A 29 -4.43 -7.87 -9.03
N ILE A 30 -4.85 -6.90 -8.22
CA ILE A 30 -6.24 -6.40 -8.18
C ILE A 30 -6.22 -4.90 -8.39
N LEU A 31 -6.91 -4.42 -9.43
CA LEU A 31 -6.97 -2.99 -9.76
C LEU A 31 -8.08 -2.23 -9.01
N PHE A 32 -9.09 -2.94 -8.50
CA PHE A 32 -10.21 -2.35 -7.76
C PHE A 32 -10.77 -3.35 -6.76
N TRP A 33 -10.46 -3.16 -5.48
CA TRP A 33 -10.96 -4.06 -4.45
C TRP A 33 -12.44 -3.82 -4.16
N ARG A 34 -13.20 -4.92 -4.03
CA ARG A 34 -14.61 -4.90 -3.62
C ARG A 34 -14.75 -5.61 -2.28
N ALA A 35 -15.68 -5.17 -1.44
CA ALA A 35 -15.87 -5.68 -0.07
C ALA A 35 -15.98 -7.22 0.05
N HIS A 36 -16.39 -7.93 -1.00
CA HIS A 36 -16.55 -9.39 -1.01
C HIS A 36 -15.36 -10.17 -1.60
N SER A 37 -14.26 -9.50 -1.96
CA SER A 37 -13.11 -10.12 -2.63
C SER A 37 -12.34 -11.12 -1.76
N ILE A 38 -12.37 -11.02 -0.43
CA ILE A 38 -11.66 -12.00 0.44
C ILE A 38 -12.11 -13.44 0.16
N SER A 39 -13.40 -13.68 -0.05
CA SER A 39 -13.91 -15.05 -0.28
C SER A 39 -13.58 -15.63 -1.65
N LEU A 40 -13.10 -14.80 -2.59
CA LEU A 40 -12.95 -15.20 -3.99
C LEU A 40 -11.59 -15.84 -4.30
N TYR A 41 -10.59 -15.58 -3.46
CA TYR A 41 -9.21 -15.98 -3.73
C TYR A 41 -8.70 -16.95 -2.65
N PRO A 42 -7.87 -17.93 -3.04
CA PRO A 42 -7.17 -18.81 -2.12
C PRO A 42 -5.96 -18.09 -1.49
N TRP A 43 -6.23 -17.15 -0.58
CA TRP A 43 -5.22 -16.26 0.02
C TRP A 43 -4.05 -16.99 0.67
N SER A 44 -4.31 -18.10 1.34
CA SER A 44 -3.31 -18.84 2.11
C SER A 44 -2.16 -19.38 1.25
N GLN A 45 -2.32 -19.53 -0.06
CA GLN A 45 -1.27 -20.00 -0.95
C GLN A 45 -0.60 -18.89 -1.78
N LEU A 46 -1.03 -17.64 -1.61
CA LEU A 46 -0.42 -16.52 -2.31
C LEU A 46 0.94 -16.20 -1.70
N THR A 47 1.90 -15.93 -2.57
CA THR A 47 3.26 -15.51 -2.23
C THR A 47 3.53 -14.08 -2.67
N ALA A 48 2.76 -13.54 -3.62
CA ALA A 48 2.86 -12.17 -4.07
C ALA A 48 1.47 -11.54 -4.27
N PHE A 49 1.29 -10.31 -3.79
CA PHE A 49 0.08 -9.54 -3.98
C PHE A 49 0.39 -8.11 -4.40
N THR A 50 -0.36 -7.61 -5.38
CA THR A 50 -0.40 -6.19 -5.74
C THR A 50 -1.86 -5.73 -5.74
N GLY A 51 -2.19 -4.72 -4.95
CA GLY A 51 -3.51 -4.14 -4.91
C GLY A 51 -3.45 -2.66 -5.21
N HIS A 52 -4.35 -2.18 -6.07
CA HIS A 52 -4.52 -0.76 -6.36
C HIS A 52 -5.84 -0.24 -5.82
N SER A 53 -5.84 1.03 -5.38
CA SER A 53 -7.01 1.67 -4.77
C SER A 53 -7.58 0.85 -3.61
N ILE A 54 -6.70 0.37 -2.74
CA ILE A 54 -7.04 -0.45 -1.56
C ILE A 54 -7.28 0.47 -0.36
N PHE A 55 -8.27 0.18 0.46
CA PHE A 55 -8.46 0.90 1.71
C PHE A 55 -7.62 0.31 2.85
N PRO A 56 -7.21 1.09 3.87
CA PRO A 56 -6.40 0.58 4.98
C PRO A 56 -6.92 -0.69 5.66
N HIS A 57 -8.24 -0.79 5.90
CA HIS A 57 -8.86 -1.98 6.49
C HIS A 57 -8.75 -3.23 5.59
N GLN A 58 -8.65 -3.05 4.28
CA GLN A 58 -8.50 -4.16 3.34
C GLN A 58 -7.07 -4.69 3.34
N CYS A 59 -6.07 -3.84 3.56
CA CYS A 59 -4.69 -4.29 3.78
C CYS A 59 -4.61 -5.24 4.99
N VAL A 60 -5.29 -4.88 6.10
CA VAL A 60 -5.41 -5.71 7.30
C VAL A 60 -6.03 -7.07 6.96
N ASP A 61 -7.15 -7.07 6.24
CA ASP A 61 -7.83 -8.30 5.86
C ASP A 61 -6.96 -9.18 4.95
N ILE A 62 -6.32 -8.60 3.94
CA ILE A 62 -5.44 -9.31 2.99
C ILE A 62 -4.30 -9.98 3.75
N LEU A 63 -3.57 -9.22 4.58
CA LEU A 63 -2.44 -9.75 5.33
C LEU A 63 -2.87 -10.78 6.40
N THR A 64 -4.09 -10.67 6.93
CA THR A 64 -4.65 -11.66 7.86
C THR A 64 -4.90 -13.01 7.18
N HIS A 65 -5.34 -13.02 5.92
CA HIS A 65 -5.68 -14.26 5.21
C HIS A 65 -4.51 -14.86 4.42
N ALA A 66 -3.53 -14.05 4.05
CA ALA A 66 -2.44 -14.44 3.16
C ALA A 66 -1.11 -14.62 3.93
N CYS A 67 -1.10 -15.59 4.84
CA CYS A 67 0.02 -15.85 5.74
C CYS A 67 1.34 -16.22 5.05
N ASN A 68 1.29 -16.71 3.81
CA ASN A 68 2.47 -17.10 3.01
C ASN A 68 2.96 -16.00 2.06
N LEU A 69 2.41 -14.77 2.15
CA LEU A 69 2.88 -13.65 1.34
C LEU A 69 4.36 -13.37 1.63
N LEU A 70 5.14 -13.28 0.57
CA LEU A 70 6.54 -12.88 0.58
C LEU A 70 6.69 -11.43 0.10
N TYR A 71 5.85 -11.03 -0.86
CA TYR A 71 5.84 -9.72 -1.47
C TYR A 71 4.44 -9.11 -1.43
N CYS A 72 4.33 -7.86 -1.01
CA CYS A 72 3.07 -7.14 -1.01
C CYS A 72 3.29 -5.70 -1.47
N ASN A 73 2.51 -5.26 -2.46
CA ASN A 73 2.44 -3.88 -2.90
C ASN A 73 1.00 -3.37 -2.73
N PHE A 74 0.82 -2.41 -1.83
CA PHE A 74 -0.46 -1.75 -1.59
C PHE A 74 -0.42 -0.34 -2.13
N ASP A 75 -1.17 -0.10 -3.18
CA ASP A 75 -1.61 1.22 -3.60
C ASP A 75 -2.91 1.53 -2.84
N ILE A 76 -2.77 2.40 -1.83
CA ILE A 76 -3.75 2.72 -0.81
C ILE A 76 -4.46 4.01 -1.17
N ASN A 77 -5.79 3.94 -1.28
CA ASN A 77 -6.65 5.10 -1.40
C ASN A 77 -7.32 5.40 -0.04
N VAL A 78 -7.23 6.66 0.41
CA VAL A 78 -7.74 7.13 1.71
C VAL A 78 -9.01 7.99 1.57
N GLU A 79 -9.60 8.07 0.38
CA GLU A 79 -10.77 8.92 0.13
C GLU A 79 -11.90 8.73 1.16
N HIS A 80 -12.20 9.81 1.89
CA HIS A 80 -13.41 10.05 2.69
C HIS A 80 -13.82 9.00 3.74
N THR A 81 -12.99 8.01 4.00
CA THR A 81 -13.29 7.03 5.05
C THR A 81 -12.85 7.58 6.39
N ASN A 82 -13.83 7.78 7.29
CA ASN A 82 -13.59 7.60 8.72
C ASN A 82 -12.91 6.25 8.86
N VAL A 83 -11.58 6.24 9.00
CA VAL A 83 -10.82 5.01 9.15
C VAL A 83 -11.44 4.33 10.37
N PRO A 84 -12.13 3.20 10.20
CA PRO A 84 -12.67 2.49 11.36
C PRO A 84 -11.49 2.26 12.28
N GLU A 85 -11.60 2.59 13.57
CA GLU A 85 -10.52 2.34 14.52
C GLU A 85 -9.99 0.93 14.27
N ILE A 86 -8.79 0.84 13.69
CA ILE A 86 -8.22 -0.46 13.35
C ILE A 86 -7.68 -1.00 14.67
N SER A 87 -8.56 -1.59 15.47
CA SER A 87 -8.18 -2.15 16.77
C SER A 87 -7.40 -3.46 16.63
N ARG A 88 -7.41 -4.05 15.42
CA ARG A 88 -6.82 -5.36 15.14
C ARG A 88 -5.39 -5.23 14.63
N ARG A 89 -4.46 -5.79 15.40
CA ARG A 89 -3.09 -6.03 14.94
C ARG A 89 -3.02 -7.22 13.99
N VAL A 90 -2.13 -7.13 13.00
CA VAL A 90 -1.92 -8.16 11.98
C VAL A 90 -0.46 -8.57 11.96
N THR A 91 -0.23 -9.88 11.98
CA THR A 91 1.10 -10.46 11.82
C THR A 91 1.21 -11.08 10.44
N ALA A 92 2.20 -10.66 9.65
CA ALA A 92 2.53 -11.26 8.36
C ALA A 92 3.90 -11.94 8.46
N PRO A 93 3.95 -13.22 8.87
CA PRO A 93 5.18 -13.87 9.33
C PRO A 93 6.19 -14.13 8.22
N CYS A 94 5.75 -14.24 6.96
CA CYS A 94 6.59 -14.55 5.82
C CYS A 94 6.91 -13.34 4.94
N LEU A 95 6.32 -12.18 5.23
CA LEU A 95 6.41 -11.01 4.36
C LEU A 95 7.82 -10.42 4.39
N LYS A 96 8.50 -10.45 3.25
CA LYS A 96 9.87 -9.94 3.07
C LYS A 96 9.92 -8.55 2.46
N THR A 97 8.97 -8.26 1.56
CA THR A 97 8.90 -6.97 0.87
C THR A 97 7.51 -6.38 1.05
N LEU A 98 7.45 -5.17 1.60
CA LEU A 98 6.24 -4.38 1.70
C LEU A 98 6.47 -3.03 1.01
N ILE A 99 5.64 -2.75 0.01
CA ILE A 99 5.58 -1.48 -0.69
C ILE A 99 4.24 -0.85 -0.35
N LEU A 100 4.28 0.35 0.22
CA LEU A 100 3.10 1.16 0.49
C LEU A 100 3.12 2.33 -0.47
N GLN A 101 2.06 2.44 -1.27
CA GLN A 101 1.81 3.55 -2.17
C GLN A 101 0.58 4.32 -1.70
N ILE A 102 0.77 5.38 -0.92
CA ILE A 102 -0.35 6.10 -0.32
C ILE A 102 -0.71 7.28 -1.23
N TRP A 103 -1.98 7.35 -1.62
CA TRP A 103 -2.52 8.48 -2.38
C TRP A 103 -3.33 9.39 -1.46
N PHE A 104 -3.21 10.69 -1.70
CA PHE A 104 -3.87 11.81 -1.00
C PHE A 104 -3.24 12.27 0.32
N ASP A 105 -3.27 13.59 0.50
CA ASP A 105 -2.74 14.37 1.63
C ASP A 105 -3.71 14.32 2.82
N PHE A 106 -4.06 13.10 3.24
CA PHE A 106 -4.84 12.92 4.45
C PHE A 106 -3.92 12.65 5.62
N ASP A 107 -4.31 13.18 6.76
CA ASP A 107 -3.75 12.91 8.08
C ASP A 107 -4.08 11.46 8.48
N LEU A 108 -3.63 10.49 7.67
CA LEU A 108 -3.59 9.10 8.05
C LEU A 108 -2.77 9.07 9.32
N SER A 109 -3.47 8.92 10.45
CA SER A 109 -2.78 8.70 11.71
C SER A 109 -1.79 7.56 11.50
N TRP A 110 -0.52 7.87 11.72
CA TRP A 110 0.64 7.02 11.46
C TRP A 110 0.61 5.66 12.18
N SER A 111 -0.38 5.52 13.06
CA SER A 111 -0.90 4.28 13.62
C SER A 111 -1.19 3.17 12.61
N PHE A 112 -1.30 3.46 11.31
CA PHE A 112 -1.40 2.42 10.27
C PHE A 112 -0.17 1.51 10.19
N LEU A 113 1.04 1.98 10.53
CA LEU A 113 2.17 1.06 10.66
C LEU A 113 2.15 0.31 12.01
N ASP A 114 1.54 0.90 13.04
CA ASP A 114 1.43 0.32 14.37
C ASP A 114 0.57 -0.94 14.45
N ILE A 115 -0.30 -1.16 13.47
CA ILE A 115 -1.11 -2.37 13.39
C ILE A 115 -0.31 -3.58 12.90
N PHE A 116 0.85 -3.40 12.25
CA PHE A 116 1.58 -4.50 11.62
C PHE A 116 2.67 -5.10 12.52
N THR A 117 2.86 -6.41 12.44
CA THR A 117 4.00 -7.14 12.96
C THR A 117 4.59 -7.99 11.82
N LEU A 118 5.76 -7.60 11.33
CA LEU A 118 6.36 -8.10 10.09
C LEU A 118 7.74 -8.74 10.38
N PRO A 119 7.81 -9.89 11.07
CA PRO A 119 9.08 -10.40 11.60
C PRO A 119 10.10 -10.79 10.53
N ALA A 120 9.64 -11.08 9.30
CA ALA A 120 10.49 -11.45 8.17
C ALA A 120 10.80 -10.29 7.22
N ILE A 121 10.39 -9.05 7.52
CA ILE A 121 10.57 -7.93 6.60
C ILE A 121 12.04 -7.64 6.38
N GLN A 122 12.41 -7.48 5.12
CA GLN A 122 13.76 -7.17 4.65
C GLN A 122 13.77 -5.87 3.86
N GLN A 123 12.72 -5.61 3.09
CA GLN A 123 12.55 -4.40 2.31
C GLN A 123 11.23 -3.72 2.64
N LEU A 124 11.31 -2.46 3.05
CA LEU A 124 10.17 -1.60 3.28
C LEU A 124 10.29 -0.39 2.35
N GLN A 125 9.27 -0.14 1.54
CA GLN A 125 9.19 1.03 0.68
C GLN A 125 7.97 1.87 1.05
N VAL A 126 8.19 3.16 1.30
CA VAL A 126 7.16 4.09 1.74
C VAL A 126 7.34 5.47 1.07
N PRO A 127 6.30 6.29 0.91
CA PRO A 127 6.45 7.61 0.29
C PRO A 127 7.39 8.53 1.08
N GLU A 128 8.19 9.34 0.39
CA GLU A 128 9.15 10.26 1.02
C GLU A 128 8.47 11.32 1.87
N TRP A 129 7.35 11.87 1.39
CA TRP A 129 6.59 12.89 2.13
C TRP A 129 6.08 12.39 3.48
N LEU A 130 6.06 11.06 3.71
CA LEU A 130 5.79 10.53 5.04
C LEU A 130 6.86 10.92 6.05
N LEU A 131 8.11 11.18 5.66
CA LEU A 131 9.16 11.54 6.63
C LEU A 131 9.08 12.98 7.12
N GLN A 132 8.13 13.79 6.65
CA GLN A 132 8.03 15.19 7.03
C GLN A 132 7.43 15.41 8.44
N GLY A 133 7.07 14.35 9.19
CA GLY A 133 6.57 14.44 10.56
C GLY A 133 7.23 13.47 11.55
N ASP A 134 7.45 13.92 12.79
CA ASP A 134 8.07 13.12 13.87
C ASP A 134 7.33 11.81 14.15
N SER A 135 6.01 11.81 14.01
CA SER A 135 5.13 10.65 14.24
C SER A 135 5.46 9.44 13.37
N VAL A 136 6.07 9.64 12.20
CA VAL A 136 6.34 8.58 11.23
C VAL A 136 7.58 7.81 11.59
N VAL A 137 8.61 8.55 11.99
CA VAL A 137 9.85 7.96 12.50
C VAL A 137 9.54 7.10 13.73
N ASP A 138 8.67 7.58 14.62
CA ASP A 138 8.22 6.82 15.78
C ASP A 138 7.42 5.57 15.40
N SER A 139 6.55 5.67 14.40
CA SER A 139 5.77 4.53 13.90
C SER A 139 6.66 3.48 13.22
N LEU A 140 7.69 3.90 12.48
CA LEU A 140 8.70 3.01 11.90
C LEU A 140 9.55 2.34 12.98
N LYS A 141 10.03 3.09 13.98
CA LYS A 141 10.75 2.54 15.15
C LYS A 141 9.89 1.54 15.90
N SER A 142 8.61 1.88 16.13
CA SER A 142 7.60 1.01 16.74
C SER A 142 7.40 -0.28 15.93
N LEU A 143 7.27 -0.17 14.60
CA LEU A 143 7.18 -1.32 13.70
C LEU A 143 8.41 -2.23 13.79
N ILE A 144 9.62 -1.66 13.71
CA ILE A 144 10.88 -2.42 13.77
C ILE A 144 11.02 -3.11 15.14
N SER A 145 10.81 -2.38 16.22
CA SER A 145 10.88 -2.89 17.60
C SER A 145 9.89 -4.03 17.83
N ARG A 146 8.63 -3.85 17.42
CA ARG A 146 7.56 -4.84 17.57
C ARG A 146 7.78 -6.07 16.69
N SER A 147 8.28 -5.87 15.48
CA SER A 147 8.52 -6.96 14.52
C SER A 147 9.81 -7.72 14.83
N ARG A 148 10.75 -7.13 15.57
CA ARG A 148 12.09 -7.68 15.81
C ARG A 148 12.77 -8.10 14.50
N CYS A 149 12.53 -7.33 13.45
CA CYS A 149 12.98 -7.62 12.10
C CYS A 149 14.34 -6.97 11.83
N ASN A 150 15.07 -7.52 10.86
CA ASN A 150 16.30 -6.94 10.34
C ASN A 150 16.03 -6.33 8.96
N VAL A 151 15.55 -5.08 8.95
CA VAL A 151 15.29 -4.35 7.70
C VAL A 151 16.63 -4.10 7.02
N GLN A 152 16.81 -4.69 5.84
CA GLN A 152 18.03 -4.55 5.04
C GLN A 152 17.96 -3.34 4.11
N LYS A 153 16.73 -2.95 3.74
CA LYS A 153 16.48 -1.91 2.76
C LYS A 153 15.24 -1.10 3.14
N LEU A 154 15.44 0.19 3.39
CA LEU A 154 14.37 1.17 3.52
C LEU A 154 14.43 2.07 2.30
N GLU A 155 13.39 2.06 1.48
CA GLU A 155 13.28 2.90 0.29
C GLU A 155 12.21 3.97 0.48
N LEU A 156 12.60 5.18 0.12
CA LEU A 156 11.71 6.32 0.06
C LEU A 156 11.47 6.61 -1.41
N TYR A 157 10.23 6.90 -1.78
CA TYR A 157 9.94 7.28 -3.16
C TYR A 157 9.09 8.55 -3.21
N ILE A 158 9.38 9.37 -4.22
CA ILE A 158 8.71 10.63 -4.45
C ILE A 158 7.43 10.33 -5.21
N THR A 159 6.27 10.62 -4.62
CA THR A 159 5.02 10.65 -5.38
C THR A 159 4.93 11.99 -6.11
N GLU A 160 4.81 11.98 -7.42
CA GLU A 160 4.67 13.18 -8.26
C GLU A 160 3.42 14.03 -7.89
N SER A 161 2.50 13.52 -7.08
CA SER A 161 1.30 14.21 -6.62
C SER A 161 1.54 15.41 -5.71
N ASN A 162 2.75 15.62 -5.18
CA ASN A 162 3.12 16.79 -4.38
C ASN A 162 3.88 17.87 -5.15
N ILE A 163 4.00 17.74 -6.47
CA ILE A 163 4.55 18.83 -7.26
C ILE A 163 3.45 19.88 -7.38
N SER A 164 3.41 20.80 -6.40
CA SER A 164 2.73 22.08 -6.60
C SER A 164 3.22 22.64 -7.94
N PRO A 165 2.32 22.96 -8.88
CA PRO A 165 2.71 23.48 -10.20
C PRO A 165 3.59 24.75 -10.10
N ASP A 166 3.60 25.41 -8.94
CA ASP A 166 4.38 26.62 -8.66
C ASP A 166 5.85 26.35 -8.26
N LEU A 167 6.28 25.09 -8.08
CA LEU A 167 7.64 24.73 -7.65
C LEU A 167 8.59 24.29 -8.78
N TYR A 168 8.19 24.39 -10.05
CA TYR A 168 9.12 24.16 -11.16
C TYR A 168 10.00 25.41 -11.42
N PRO A 169 11.33 25.33 -11.26
CA PRO A 169 12.18 26.27 -11.98
C PRO A 169 11.97 26.05 -13.49
N PRO A 170 11.80 27.11 -14.32
CA PRO A 170 11.39 27.01 -15.73
C PRO A 170 12.33 26.21 -16.65
N CYS A 171 13.42 25.65 -16.14
CA CYS A 171 14.45 24.96 -16.91
C CYS A 171 14.28 23.44 -17.03
N LEU A 172 13.29 22.80 -16.37
CA LEU A 172 13.11 21.34 -16.41
C LEU A 172 11.94 20.86 -17.30
N SER A 173 11.58 21.61 -18.33
CA SER A 173 10.52 21.23 -19.29
C SER A 173 11.02 20.42 -20.51
N HIS A 174 12.14 19.70 -20.43
CA HIS A 174 12.59 18.82 -21.51
C HIS A 174 12.64 17.36 -21.06
N ARG A 175 11.50 16.71 -21.32
CA ARG A 175 11.30 15.30 -21.69
C ARG A 175 12.62 14.53 -21.90
N GLY A 176 13.00 13.78 -20.87
CA GLY A 176 14.02 12.73 -20.94
C GLY A 176 13.65 11.67 -19.91
N GLU A 177 13.52 10.42 -20.37
CA GLU A 177 13.31 9.24 -19.54
C GLU A 177 14.37 9.22 -18.42
N LEU A 178 13.95 9.50 -17.19
CA LEU A 178 14.81 9.42 -16.01
C LEU A 178 14.50 8.12 -15.28
N ASN A 179 15.24 7.07 -15.66
CA ASN A 179 15.61 6.01 -14.72
C ASN A 179 16.47 6.66 -13.63
N VAL A 180 15.83 7.10 -12.54
CA VAL A 180 16.55 7.48 -11.32
C VAL A 180 16.20 6.46 -10.25
N VAL A 181 16.99 5.39 -10.28
CA VAL A 181 17.29 4.62 -9.08
C VAL A 181 18.33 5.46 -8.33
N ASP A 182 17.90 6.21 -7.32
CA ASP A 182 18.83 6.75 -6.32
C ASP A 182 18.21 6.58 -4.93
N PRO A 183 18.50 5.47 -4.23
CA PRO A 183 18.03 5.25 -2.88
C PRO A 183 18.95 6.00 -1.92
N PHE A 184 18.44 7.05 -1.28
CA PHE A 184 19.07 7.58 -0.08
C PHE A 184 19.04 6.51 1.01
N LEU A 185 20.19 5.84 1.20
CA LEU A 185 20.46 4.99 2.36
C LEU A 185 20.52 5.88 3.60
N VAL A 186 19.40 5.99 4.31
CA VAL A 186 19.43 6.50 5.69
C VAL A 186 20.05 5.40 6.54
N HIS A 187 21.32 5.60 6.91
CA HIS A 187 21.97 4.78 7.93
C HIS A 187 21.23 4.99 9.26
N LEU A 188 20.47 3.97 9.68
CA LEU A 188 19.97 3.85 11.04
C LEU A 188 21.13 3.37 11.91
N ASP A 189 21.94 4.31 12.40
CA ASP A 189 22.92 4.00 13.45
C ASP A 189 22.20 3.83 14.80
N GLU A 190 22.57 2.77 15.53
CA GLU A 190 22.08 2.38 16.86
C GLU A 190 22.37 3.40 17.97
#